data_AF-A0A7V4P9J0-F1
#
_entry.id   AF-A0A7V4P9J0-F1
#
_cell.length_a   1.000
_cell.length_b   1.000
_cell.length_c   1.000
_cell.angle_alpha   90.00
_cell.angle_beta   90.00
_cell.angle_gamma   90.00
#
_symmetry.space_group_name_H-M   'P 1'
#
loop_
_entity.id
_entity.type
_entity.pdbx_description
1 polymer ?
#
loop_
_entity_poly.entity_id
_entity_poly.type
_entity_poly.pdbx_seq_one_letter_code
_entity_poly.pdbx_strand_id
1 'polypeptide(L)'
;MERLISLLGYFAMLLVAWLISGDRRRFPWRVVVVGTVLQFALALVILRTAPGAAVFAAIGTAFRWVSDLSDVGSRFVFGERFLEHPFAFKVLPTIVFFSSLAA
;
A
#
# COMPACT_ATOMS: atom_id res chain seq x y z
N MET A 1 -6.57 -18.86 -17.45
CA MET A 1 -6.62 -19.71 -16.24
C MET A 1 -6.28 -18.91 -14.99
N GLU A 2 -5.19 -18.13 -15.00
CA GLU A 2 -4.72 -17.32 -13.86
C GLU A 2 -5.79 -16.41 -13.22
N ARG A 3 -6.61 -15.71 -14.02
CA ARG A 3 -7.67 -14.84 -13.49
C ARG A 3 -8.70 -15.58 -12.63
N LEU A 4 -9.03 -16.82 -12.99
CA LEU A 4 -9.95 -17.66 -12.22
C LEU A 4 -9.29 -18.12 -10.92
N ILE A 5 -8.00 -18.46 -10.96
CA ILE A 5 -7.22 -18.82 -9.77
C ILE A 5 -7.16 -17.63 -8.80
N SER A 6 -6.91 -16.41 -9.30
CA SER A 6 -6.91 -15.21 -8.46
C SER A 6 -8.27 -14.94 -7.81
N LEU A 7 -9.37 -15.12 -8.57
CA LEU A 7 -10.72 -14.94 -8.05
C LEU A 7 -11.06 -15.97 -6.96
N LEU A 8 -10.75 -17.25 -7.21
CA LEU A 8 -10.93 -18.31 -6.23
C LEU A 8 -10.06 -18.11 -5.00
N GLY A 9 -8.81 -17.67 -5.18
CA GLY A 9 -7.89 -17.34 -4.09
C GLY A 9 -8.46 -16.24 -3.17
N TYR A 10 -9.07 -15.20 -3.74
CA TYR A 10 -9.72 -14.14 -2.95
C TYR A 10 -10.87 -14.69 -2.10
N PHE A 11 -11.78 -15.49 -2.67
CA PHE A 11 -12.87 -16.10 -1.92
C PHE A 11 -12.39 -17.14 -0.90
N ALA A 12 -11.31 -17.86 -1.19
CA ALA A 12 -10.67 -18.75 -0.24
C ALA A 12 -10.12 -17.99 0.98
N MET A 13 -9.53 -16.80 0.78
CA MET A 13 -9.10 -15.94 1.89
C MET A 13 -10.29 -15.48 2.75
N LEU A 14 -11.43 -15.12 2.13
CA LEU A 14 -12.65 -14.79 2.86
C LEU A 14 -13.20 -15.98 3.65
N LEU A 15 -13.16 -17.18 3.07
CA LEU A 15 -13.54 -18.43 3.75
C LEU A 15 -12.66 -18.68 4.97
N VAL A 16 -11.34 -18.56 4.82
CA VAL A 16 -10.38 -18.72 5.92
C VAL A 16 -10.64 -17.69 7.03
N ALA A 17 -10.87 -16.43 6.69
CA ALA A 17 -11.22 -15.39 7.65
C ALA A 17 -12.53 -15.72 8.41
N TRP A 18 -13.54 -16.25 7.72
CA TRP A 18 -14.78 -16.70 8.35
C TRP A 18 -14.58 -17.93 9.26
N LEU A 19 -13.72 -18.87 8.87
CA LEU A 19 -13.41 -20.06 9.67
C LEU A 19 -12.71 -19.74 10.99
N ILE A 20 -11.78 -18.77 10.97
CA ILE A 20 -11.02 -18.30 12.14
C ILE A 20 -11.86 -17.35 13.03
N SER A 21 -12.94 -16.77 12.50
CA SER A 21 -13.81 -15.86 13.26
C SER A 21 -14.34 -16.50 14.55
N GLY A 22 -14.17 -15.80 15.68
CA GLY A 22 -14.61 -16.25 17.00
C GLY A 22 -16.14 -16.34 17.15
N ASP A 23 -16.90 -15.53 16.42
CA ASP A 23 -18.37 -15.63 16.34
C ASP A 23 -18.82 -15.67 14.88
N ARG A 24 -19.03 -16.89 14.37
CA ARG A 24 -19.46 -17.12 12.98
C ARG A 24 -20.91 -16.69 12.72
N ARG A 25 -21.74 -16.57 13.77
CA ARG A 25 -23.14 -16.18 13.66
C ARG A 25 -23.30 -14.66 13.53
N ARG A 26 -22.40 -13.90 14.14
CA ARG A 26 -22.36 -12.43 14.05
C ARG A 26 -21.36 -11.88 13.02
N PHE A 27 -20.97 -12.70 12.05
CA PHE A 27 -20.05 -12.27 11.01
C PHE A 27 -20.66 -11.07 10.22
N PRO A 28 -19.94 -9.95 10.07
CA PRO A 28 -20.51 -8.72 9.51
C PRO A 28 -20.56 -8.76 7.99
N TRP A 29 -21.43 -9.60 7.43
CA TRP A 29 -21.57 -9.84 5.98
C TRP A 29 -21.77 -8.56 5.16
N ARG A 30 -22.53 -7.58 5.69
CA ARG A 30 -22.73 -6.29 5.00
C ARG A 30 -21.40 -5.56 4.80
N VAL A 31 -20.53 -5.54 5.82
CA VAL A 31 -19.24 -4.85 5.74
C VAL A 31 -18.31 -5.58 4.79
N VAL A 32 -18.28 -6.90 4.85
CA VAL A 32 -17.41 -7.72 3.98
C VAL A 32 -17.81 -7.57 2.51
N VAL A 33 -19.09 -7.72 2.18
CA VAL A 33 -19.57 -7.59 0.79
C VAL A 33 -19.34 -6.19 0.25
N VAL A 34 -19.69 -5.15 1.02
CA VAL A 34 -19.48 -3.76 0.60
C VAL A 34 -17.99 -3.46 0.44
N GLY A 35 -17.15 -3.92 1.37
CA GLY A 35 -15.70 -3.77 1.30
C GLY A 35 -15.10 -4.45 0.08
N THR A 36 -15.52 -5.68 -0.22
CA THR A 36 -15.11 -6.42 -1.42
C THR A 36 -15.51 -5.66 -2.69
N VAL A 37 -16.76 -5.23 -2.81
CA VAL A 37 -17.25 -4.49 -3.99
C VAL A 37 -16.47 -3.19 -4.16
N LEU A 38 -16.27 -2.44 -3.08
CA LEU A 38 -15.52 -1.19 -3.10
C LEU A 38 -14.05 -1.42 -3.51
N GLN A 39 -13.41 -2.47 -3.00
CA GLN A 39 -12.03 -2.83 -3.36
C GLN A 39 -11.90 -3.16 -4.85
N PHE A 40 -12.82 -3.97 -5.41
CA PHE A 40 -12.82 -4.28 -6.84
C PHE A 40 -13.14 -3.05 -7.70
N ALA A 41 -14.09 -2.21 -7.27
CA ALA A 41 -14.44 -0.98 -7.98
C ALA A 41 -13.23 -0.02 -8.03
N LEU A 42 -12.57 0.19 -6.89
CA LEU A 42 -11.38 1.04 -6.80
C LEU A 42 -10.24 0.47 -7.65
N ALA A 43 -9.97 -0.83 -7.58
CA ALA A 43 -8.95 -1.48 -8.41
C ALA A 43 -9.25 -1.32 -9.91
N LEU A 44 -10.51 -1.44 -10.33
CA LEU A 44 -10.90 -1.24 -11.72
C LEU A 44 -10.71 0.22 -12.15
N VAL A 45 -11.12 1.18 -11.33
CA VAL A 45 -10.91 2.61 -11.60
C VAL A 45 -9.42 2.90 -11.74
N ILE A 46 -8.59 2.48 -10.80
CA ILE A 46 -7.16 2.81 -10.78
C ILE A 46 -6.40 2.09 -11.91
N LEU A 47 -6.63 0.78 -12.10
CA LEU A 47 -5.80 -0.05 -12.97
C LEU A 47 -6.29 -0.09 -14.43
N ARG A 48 -7.57 0.21 -14.70
CA ARG A 48 -8.14 0.11 -16.06
C ARG A 48 -8.49 1.44 -16.70
N THR A 49 -8.73 2.49 -15.93
CA THR A 49 -9.08 3.80 -16.51
C THR A 49 -7.83 4.66 -16.72
N ALA A 50 -7.74 5.32 -17.87
CA ALA A 50 -6.68 6.28 -18.16
C ALA A 50 -6.55 7.40 -17.10
N PRO A 51 -7.64 8.05 -16.64
CA PRO A 51 -7.52 9.04 -15.56
C PRO A 51 -7.05 8.43 -14.24
N GLY A 52 -7.50 7.23 -13.88
CA GLY A 52 -7.06 6.54 -12.66
C GLY A 52 -5.55 6.25 -12.67
N ALA A 53 -5.04 5.75 -13.79
CA ALA A 53 -3.61 5.51 -13.99
C ALA A 53 -2.79 6.81 -13.93
N ALA A 54 -3.27 7.89 -14.56
CA ALA A 54 -2.60 9.18 -14.53
C ALA A 54 -2.52 9.78 -13.12
N VAL A 55 -3.61 9.71 -12.35
CA VAL A 55 -3.65 10.18 -10.95
C VAL A 55 -2.65 9.40 -10.10
N PHE A 56 -2.64 8.07 -10.19
CA PHE A 56 -1.70 7.25 -9.40
C PHE A 56 -0.24 7.43 -9.83
N ALA A 57 0.02 7.70 -11.12
CA ALA A 57 1.36 8.07 -11.58
C ALA A 57 1.81 9.41 -10.99
N ALA A 58 0.91 10.41 -10.94
CA ALA A 58 1.19 11.71 -10.32
C ALA A 58 1.48 11.57 -8.82
N ILE A 59 0.67 10.79 -8.10
CA ILE A 59 0.90 10.46 -6.69
C ILE A 59 2.26 9.78 -6.53
N GLY A 60 2.60 8.79 -7.36
CA GLY A 60 3.89 8.12 -7.32
C GLY A 60 5.07 9.08 -7.54
N THR A 61 4.94 10.07 -8.41
CA THR A 61 5.96 11.12 -8.60
C THR A 61 6.07 12.02 -7.38
N ALA A 62 4.95 12.40 -6.76
CA ALA A 62 4.97 13.18 -5.52
C ALA A 62 5.67 12.41 -4.38
N PHE A 63 5.35 11.13 -4.19
CA PHE A 63 6.02 10.28 -3.20
C PHE A 63 7.52 10.14 -3.44
N ARG A 64 7.96 9.97 -4.70
CA ARG A 64 9.38 9.96 -5.05
C ARG A 64 10.06 11.28 -4.67
N TRP A 65 9.44 12.40 -5.03
CA TRP A 65 9.98 13.72 -4.70
C TRP A 65 10.13 13.92 -3.18
N VAL A 66 9.13 13.53 -2.39
CA VAL A 66 9.21 13.59 -0.92
C VAL A 66 10.29 12.65 -0.38
N SER A 67 10.46 11.46 -0.98
CA SER A 67 11.56 10.55 -0.63
C SER A 67 12.93 11.15 -0.93
N ASP A 68 13.09 11.87 -2.05
CA ASP A 68 14.35 12.53 -2.41
C ASP A 68 14.71 13.65 -1.42
N LEU A 69 13.72 14.35 -0.86
CA LEU A 69 13.95 15.30 0.24
C LEU A 69 14.48 14.60 1.50
N SER A 70 14.00 13.38 1.80
CA SER A 70 14.53 12.59 2.91
C SER A 70 15.98 12.15 2.68
N ASP A 71 16.37 11.86 1.43
CA ASP A 71 17.76 11.58 1.07
C ASP A 71 18.68 12.79 1.36
N VAL A 72 18.20 14.03 1.12
CA VAL A 72 18.95 15.25 1.48
C VAL A 72 19.16 15.33 3.00
N GLY A 73 18.13 15.05 3.80
CA GLY A 73 18.24 14.99 5.26
C GLY A 73 19.20 13.88 5.72
N SER A 74 19.14 12.72 5.08
CA SER A 74 20.03 11.59 5.36
C SER A 74 21.49 11.92 5.04
N ARG A 75 21.74 12.57 3.90
CA ARG A 75 23.07 13.07 3.53
C ARG A 75 23.57 14.14 4.50
N PHE A 76 22.70 15.00 5.01
CA PHE A 76 23.06 15.99 6.03
C PHE A 76 23.49 15.35 7.36
N VAL A 77 22.77 14.34 7.84
CA VAL A 77 23.04 13.69 9.13
C VAL A 77 24.18 12.68 9.06
N PHE A 78 24.23 11.87 8.00
CA PHE A 78 25.14 10.71 7.86
C PHE A 78 26.25 10.89 6.83
N GLY A 79 26.25 12.01 6.09
CA GLY A 79 27.24 12.30 5.05
C GLY A 79 27.02 11.54 3.74
N GLU A 80 27.96 11.71 2.80
CA GLU A 80 27.91 11.17 1.43
C GLU A 80 27.85 9.64 1.34
N ARG A 81 28.29 8.94 2.39
CA ARG A 81 28.40 7.49 2.46
C ARG A 81 27.14 6.79 2.96
N PHE A 82 26.04 7.52 3.16
CA PHE A 82 24.78 6.93 3.63
C PHE A 82 24.23 5.82 2.71
N LEU A 83 24.64 5.82 1.44
CA LEU A 83 24.30 4.78 0.47
C LEU A 83 25.08 3.46 0.65
N GLU A 84 26.15 3.42 1.44
CA GLU A 84 26.92 2.19 1.69
C GLU A 84 26.17 1.22 2.62
N HIS A 85 25.32 1.75 3.50
CA HIS A 85 24.42 0.97 4.34
C HIS A 85 22.97 1.49 4.18
N PRO A 86 22.35 1.26 3.01
CA PRO A 86 21.13 1.94 2.61
C PRO A 86 19.94 1.56 3.49
N PHE A 87 19.92 0.36 4.07
CA PHE A 87 18.87 0.01 5.02
C PHE A 87 18.88 0.92 6.25
N ALA A 88 20.05 1.09 6.87
CA ALA A 88 20.19 1.86 8.10
C ALA A 88 20.09 3.38 7.85
N PHE A 89 20.71 3.88 6.79
CA PHE A 89 20.89 5.33 6.60
C PHE A 89 20.07 5.94 5.46
N LYS A 90 19.29 5.15 4.72
CA LYS A 90 18.33 5.67 3.72
C LYS A 90 16.90 5.25 4.05
N VAL A 91 16.66 3.96 4.29
CA VAL A 91 15.30 3.45 4.54
C VAL A 91 14.77 3.90 5.91
N LEU A 92 15.52 3.75 6.99
CA LEU A 92 15.05 4.17 8.33
C LEU A 92 14.81 5.69 8.43
N PRO A 93 15.70 6.57 7.94
CA PRO A 93 15.46 8.01 7.95
C PRO A 93 14.25 8.44 7.12
N THR A 94 13.95 7.73 6.02
CA THR A 94 12.72 7.94 5.25
C THR A 94 11.49 7.78 6.14
N ILE A 95 11.45 6.74 6.99
CA ILE A 95 10.34 6.53 7.92
C ILE A 95 10.21 7.72 8.89
N VAL A 96 11.32 8.15 9.51
CA VAL A 96 11.33 9.29 10.46
C VAL A 96 10.83 10.57 9.80
N PHE A 97 11.27 10.85 8.57
CA PHE A 97 10.86 12.01 7.80
C PHE A 97 9.36 11.99 7.52
N PHE A 98 8.83 10.89 6.99
CA PHE A 98 7.39 10.76 6.71
C PHE A 98 6.55 10.79 8.00
N SER A 99 7.04 10.24 9.11
CA SER A 99 6.38 10.35 10.42
C SER A 99 6.29 11.80 10.89
N SER A 100 7.37 12.59 10.72
CA SER A 100 7.36 14.01 11.09
C SER A 100 6.51 14.88 10.15
N LEU A 101 6.38 14.48 8.88
CA LEU A 101 5.55 15.17 7.89
C LEU A 101 4.04 14.94 8.11
N ALA A 102 3.68 13.75 8.63
CA ALA A 102 2.30 13.36 8.89
C ALA A 102 1.80 13.76 10.29
N ALA A 103 2.69 14.14 11.20
CA ALA A 103 2.38 14.60 12.55
C ALA A 103 1.84 16.03 12.56
#